data_AF-A0A5C9BMT8-F1
#
_entry.id   AF-A0A5C9BMT8-F1
#
_cell.length_a   1.000
_cell.length_b   1.000
_cell.length_c   1.000
_cell.angle_alpha   90.00
_cell.angle_beta   90.00
_cell.angle_gamma   90.00
#
_symmetry.space_group_name_H-M   'P 1'
#
loop_
_entity.id
_entity.type
_entity.pdbx_description
1 polymer ?
#
loop_
_entity_poly.entity_id
_entity_poly.type
_entity_poly.pdbx_seq_one_letter_code
_entity_poly.pdbx_strand_id
1 'polypeptide(L)'
;MNRPAVFQIDAFGGIFFHGITPNQCWNGFACPLFTFEEALRLVALNNASDYCGHLAYDTEKDAFLFKHDQEGDEAPEVYPATLVDGKKYYGVGAFSWCWRDVSNDDQAQFSASLITELSEMKRLGMNVPDKAISLATNEAVVEDHSNMSVSDAADLLIQLAGIQ
;
A
#
# COMPACT_ATOMS: atom_id res chain seq x y z
N MET A 1 2.82 -5.29 19.76
CA MET A 1 2.86 -6.42 18.81
C MET A 1 2.43 -5.87 17.47
N ASN A 2 3.21 -6.09 16.42
CA ASN A 2 2.84 -5.65 15.08
C ASN A 2 1.78 -6.59 14.51
N ARG A 3 0.72 -6.05 13.94
CA ARG A 3 -0.34 -6.82 13.27
C ARG A 3 -0.50 -6.36 11.82
N PRO A 4 -0.96 -7.23 10.91
CA PRO A 4 -1.46 -6.79 9.62
C PRO A 4 -2.53 -5.71 9.77
N ALA A 5 -2.51 -4.73 8.86
CA ALA A 5 -3.46 -3.64 8.80
C ALA A 5 -3.61 -3.12 7.37
N VAL A 6 -4.76 -2.51 7.12
CA VAL A 6 -5.06 -1.83 5.86
C VAL A 6 -5.21 -0.34 6.14
N PHE A 7 -4.61 0.48 5.29
CA PHE A 7 -4.55 1.92 5.45
C PHE A 7 -5.11 2.64 4.23
N GLN A 8 -5.64 3.83 4.45
CA GLN A 8 -6.02 4.76 3.39
C GLN A 8 -5.50 6.15 3.73
N ILE A 9 -5.36 6.96 2.69
CA ILE A 9 -5.11 8.39 2.80
C ILE A 9 -5.96 9.09 1.74
N ASP A 10 -6.59 10.20 2.11
CA ASP A 10 -7.58 10.86 1.25
C ASP A 10 -6.98 11.34 -0.08
N ALA A 11 -5.67 11.60 -0.10
CA ALA A 11 -4.91 11.98 -1.30
C ALA A 11 -4.96 10.94 -2.43
N PHE A 12 -5.20 9.66 -2.13
CA PHE A 12 -5.21 8.58 -3.13
C PHE A 12 -6.61 8.02 -3.41
N GLY A 13 -7.70 8.67 -3.00
CA GLY A 13 -9.06 8.38 -3.49
C GLY A 13 -9.47 6.89 -3.48
N GLY A 14 -9.64 6.31 -2.29
CA GLY A 14 -10.15 4.94 -2.13
C GLY A 14 -9.13 3.84 -2.45
N ILE A 15 -7.84 4.15 -2.46
CA ILE A 15 -6.79 3.12 -2.60
C ILE A 15 -6.39 2.58 -1.23
N PHE A 16 -6.51 1.28 -1.05
CA PHE A 16 -6.04 0.54 0.12
C PHE A 16 -4.54 0.31 0.06
N PHE A 17 -3.85 0.47 1.19
CA PHE A 17 -2.45 0.13 1.38
C PHE A 17 -2.30 -0.93 2.47
N HIS A 18 -1.59 -2.00 2.17
CA HIS A 18 -1.44 -3.17 3.02
C HIS A 18 -0.09 -3.14 3.73
N GLY A 19 -0.11 -3.13 5.06
CA GLY A 19 1.10 -3.09 5.85
C GLY A 19 0.91 -3.73 7.20
N ILE A 20 1.76 -3.32 8.13
CA ILE A 20 1.61 -3.65 9.54
C ILE A 20 1.43 -2.36 10.35
N THR A 21 0.80 -2.49 11.51
CA THR A 21 0.69 -1.40 12.48
C THR A 21 1.28 -1.82 13.83
N PRO A 22 2.13 -0.98 14.45
CA PRO A 22 2.48 -1.08 15.86
C PRO A 22 1.38 -0.51 16.78
N ASN A 23 0.20 -0.12 16.25
CA ASN A 23 -0.85 0.66 16.90
C ASN A 23 -0.35 2.02 17.43
N GLN A 24 0.62 2.62 16.74
CA GLN A 24 1.07 3.99 17.03
C GLN A 24 0.25 4.98 16.21
N CYS A 25 -0.03 6.13 16.82
CA CYS A 25 -0.70 7.24 16.17
C CYS A 25 0.03 8.56 16.39
N TRP A 26 -0.09 9.47 15.43
CA TRP A 26 0.36 10.85 15.49
C TRP A 26 -0.82 11.76 15.19
N ASN A 27 -1.20 12.63 16.14
CA ASN A 27 -2.38 13.49 16.04
C ASN A 27 -3.68 12.75 15.67
N GLY A 28 -3.81 11.49 16.09
CA GLY A 28 -4.96 10.63 15.77
C GLY A 28 -4.85 9.87 14.45
N PHE A 29 -3.83 10.14 13.63
CA PHE A 29 -3.57 9.40 12.39
C PHE A 29 -2.64 8.21 12.64
N ALA A 30 -2.86 7.13 11.87
CA ALA A 30 -2.07 5.92 12.00
C ALA A 30 -0.62 6.13 11.56
N CYS A 31 0.31 5.36 12.12
CA CYS A 31 1.70 5.32 11.69
C CYS A 31 1.99 3.95 11.06
N PRO A 32 1.70 3.78 9.76
CA PRO A 32 1.84 2.50 9.07
C PRO A 32 3.30 2.13 8.87
N LEU A 33 3.54 0.84 8.66
CA LEU A 33 4.81 0.28 8.22
C LEU A 33 4.54 -0.62 7.01
N PHE A 34 5.10 -0.27 5.86
CA PHE A 34 4.86 -0.95 4.58
C PHE A 34 6.04 -1.83 4.17
N THR A 35 5.79 -2.91 3.42
CA THR A 35 6.90 -3.64 2.79
C THR A 35 7.57 -2.78 1.72
N PHE A 36 8.72 -3.21 1.22
CA PHE A 36 9.40 -2.49 0.15
C PHE A 36 8.53 -2.38 -1.12
N GLU A 37 7.85 -3.46 -1.48
CA GLU A 37 6.99 -3.53 -2.67
C GLU A 37 5.79 -2.58 -2.54
N GLU A 38 5.17 -2.55 -1.36
CA GLU A 38 4.03 -1.66 -1.11
C GLU A 38 4.46 -0.19 -1.07
N ALA A 39 5.62 0.10 -0.49
CA ALA A 39 6.19 1.44 -0.51
C ALA A 39 6.57 1.88 -1.94
N LEU A 40 7.02 0.97 -2.81
CA LEU A 40 7.22 1.26 -4.25
C LEU A 40 5.90 1.50 -4.97
N ARG A 41 4.83 0.78 -4.64
CA ARG A 41 3.49 1.05 -5.20
C ARG A 41 3.02 2.45 -4.82
N LEU A 42 3.26 2.85 -3.57
CA LEU A 42 3.00 4.20 -3.10
C LEU A 42 3.84 5.24 -3.84
N VAL A 43 5.13 5.00 -4.09
CA VAL A 43 5.97 5.85 -4.95
C VAL A 43 5.34 6.06 -6.32
N ALA A 44 4.92 4.97 -6.97
CA ALA A 44 4.33 5.03 -8.30
C ALA A 44 3.03 5.86 -8.31
N LEU A 45 2.16 5.66 -7.31
CA LEU A 45 0.90 6.40 -7.18
C LEU A 45 1.14 7.88 -6.87
N ASN A 46 2.02 8.19 -5.92
CA ASN A 46 2.38 9.57 -5.58
C ASN A 46 2.90 10.32 -6.80
N ASN A 47 3.88 9.73 -7.49
CA ASN A 47 4.56 10.40 -8.60
C ASN A 47 3.74 10.45 -9.90
N ALA A 48 2.71 9.62 -10.03
CA ALA A 48 1.75 9.67 -11.14
C ALA A 48 0.59 10.64 -10.88
N SER A 49 0.42 11.11 -9.64
CA SER A 49 -0.59 12.09 -9.28
C SER A 49 -0.07 13.51 -9.39
N ASP A 50 -0.96 14.48 -9.60
CA ASP A 50 -0.64 15.91 -9.50
C ASP A 50 -0.47 16.37 -8.03
N TYR A 51 -0.39 15.42 -7.08
CA TYR A 51 -0.23 15.72 -5.66
C TYR A 51 1.13 16.36 -5.40
N CYS A 52 1.17 17.22 -4.38
CA CYS A 52 2.36 17.98 -4.03
C CYS A 52 3.48 17.04 -3.57
N GLY A 53 4.52 16.90 -4.39
CA GLY A 53 5.80 16.32 -4.02
C GLY A 53 6.17 15.03 -4.74
N HIS A 54 7.43 14.63 -4.58
CA HIS A 54 8.02 13.48 -5.25
C HIS A 54 8.61 12.52 -4.24
N LEU A 55 8.31 11.24 -4.40
CA LEU A 55 8.85 10.16 -3.58
C LEU A 55 9.84 9.33 -4.40
N ALA A 56 10.99 8.99 -3.83
CA ALA A 56 11.97 8.11 -4.47
C ALA A 56 12.63 7.19 -3.44
N TYR A 57 13.12 6.04 -3.87
CA TYR A 57 13.92 5.17 -3.01
C TYR A 57 15.41 5.48 -3.17
N ASP A 58 16.12 5.65 -2.05
CA ASP A 58 17.56 5.84 -1.98
C ASP A 58 18.21 4.54 -1.51
N THR A 59 18.95 3.88 -2.40
CA THR A 59 19.60 2.59 -2.12
C THR A 59 20.77 2.71 -1.15
N GLU A 60 21.43 3.86 -1.06
CA GLU A 60 22.56 4.06 -0.14
C GLU A 60 22.07 4.23 1.29
N LYS A 61 20.94 4.92 1.45
CA LYS A 61 20.32 5.16 2.76
C LYS A 61 19.36 4.06 3.21
N ASP A 62 18.97 3.16 2.31
CA ASP A 62 17.90 2.18 2.53
C ASP A 62 16.64 2.87 3.07
N ALA A 63 16.19 3.90 2.32
CA ALA A 63 15.13 4.80 2.74
C ALA A 63 14.32 5.31 1.56
N PHE A 64 13.04 5.61 1.81
CA PHE A 64 12.23 6.41 0.90
C PHE A 64 12.40 7.89 1.24
N LEU A 65 12.58 8.73 0.22
CA LEU A 65 12.81 10.16 0.32
C LEU A 65 11.65 10.90 -0.31
N PHE A 66 11.00 11.78 0.45
CA PHE A 66 9.93 12.63 -0.05
C PHE A 66 10.37 14.09 -0.12
N LYS A 67 10.11 14.75 -1.24
CA LYS A 67 10.36 16.17 -1.45
C LYS A 67 9.06 16.88 -1.82
N HIS A 68 8.68 17.90 -1.05
CA HIS A 68 7.49 18.72 -1.35
C HIS A 68 7.65 19.53 -2.64
N ASP A 69 8.85 20.06 -2.89
CA ASP A 69 9.24 20.77 -4.11
C ASP A 69 10.49 20.10 -4.72
N GLN A 70 10.46 19.79 -6.02
CA GLN A 70 11.60 19.21 -6.71
C GLN A 70 12.73 20.22 -6.97
N GLU A 71 12.39 21.51 -7.07
CA GLU A 71 13.32 22.60 -7.37
C GLU A 71 13.80 23.32 -6.10
N GLY A 72 13.20 23.03 -4.95
CA GLY A 72 13.54 23.64 -3.66
C GLY A 72 14.78 23.05 -2.99
N ASP A 73 15.40 23.87 -2.12
CA ASP A 73 16.57 23.50 -1.31
C ASP A 73 16.21 22.77 0.01
N GLU A 74 14.92 22.52 0.25
CA GLU A 74 14.49 21.81 1.45
C GLU A 74 15.02 20.37 1.48
N ALA A 75 15.53 19.97 2.64
CA ALA A 75 15.96 18.59 2.84
C ALA A 75 14.73 17.65 2.71
N PRO A 76 14.86 16.51 2.01
CA PRO A 76 13.77 15.57 1.89
C PRO A 76 13.38 15.01 3.26
N GLU A 77 12.10 14.70 3.45
CA GLU A 77 11.67 13.80 4.51
C GLU A 77 12.22 12.41 4.22
N VAL A 78 12.81 11.77 5.24
CA VAL A 78 13.50 10.48 5.11
C VAL A 78 12.75 9.42 5.89
N TYR A 79 12.31 8.36 5.21
CA TYR A 79 11.65 7.20 5.80
C TYR A 79 12.55 5.97 5.69
N PRO A 80 13.45 5.75 6.66
CA PRO A 80 14.41 4.63 6.63
C PRO A 80 13.74 3.29 6.88
N ALA A 81 14.39 2.22 6.42
CA ALA A 81 14.01 0.86 6.78
C ALA A 81 14.03 0.65 8.30
N THR A 82 12.96 0.07 8.81
CA THR A 82 12.83 -0.40 10.18
C THR A 82 12.74 -1.92 10.17
N LEU A 83 13.55 -2.59 11.00
CA LEU A 83 13.48 -4.04 11.15
C LEU A 83 12.38 -4.41 12.14
N VAL A 84 11.45 -5.24 11.68
CA VAL A 84 10.41 -5.87 12.49
C VAL A 84 10.47 -7.37 12.24
N ASP A 85 10.72 -8.15 13.30
CA ASP A 85 10.81 -9.62 13.23
C ASP A 85 11.72 -10.14 12.11
N GLY A 86 12.85 -9.44 11.90
CA GLY A 86 13.85 -9.78 10.86
C GLY A 86 13.49 -9.36 9.43
N LYS A 87 12.34 -8.70 9.23
CA LYS A 87 11.91 -8.15 7.93
C LYS A 87 11.99 -6.63 7.94
N LYS A 88 12.31 -6.05 6.78
CA LYS A 88 12.35 -4.59 6.60
C LYS A 88 10.96 -4.05 6.29
N TYR A 89 10.62 -2.95 6.94
CA TYR A 89 9.43 -2.15 6.66
C TYR A 89 9.77 -0.67 6.62
N TYR A 90 8.94 0.12 5.93
CA TYR A 90 9.17 1.54 5.71
C TYR A 90 7.95 2.32 6.17
N GLY A 91 8.16 3.25 7.10
CA GLY A 91 7.12 4.14 7.63
C GLY A 91 6.88 5.34 6.74
N VAL A 92 6.58 5.13 5.45
CA VAL A 92 6.41 6.22 4.49
C VAL A 92 5.21 7.09 4.88
N GLY A 93 5.47 8.36 5.16
CA GLY A 93 4.47 9.31 5.66
C GLY A 93 4.05 9.07 7.12
N ALA A 94 4.61 8.09 7.83
CA ALA A 94 4.34 7.92 9.26
C ALA A 94 4.82 9.18 10.02
N PHE A 95 4.04 9.64 11.00
CA PHE A 95 4.28 10.87 11.75
C PHE A 95 4.28 12.18 10.92
N SER A 96 3.80 12.15 9.67
CA SER A 96 3.75 13.32 8.79
C SER A 96 2.43 13.41 8.02
N TRP A 97 1.91 12.28 7.55
CA TRP A 97 0.71 12.21 6.72
C TRP A 97 -0.50 11.70 7.50
N CYS A 98 -1.69 12.04 6.98
CA CYS A 98 -2.97 11.72 7.58
C CYS A 98 -3.47 10.31 7.24
N TRP A 99 -2.69 9.28 7.58
CA TRP A 99 -3.09 7.89 7.37
C TRP A 99 -4.27 7.49 8.27
N ARG A 100 -5.25 6.80 7.68
CA ARG A 100 -6.37 6.16 8.39
C ARG A 100 -6.13 4.66 8.42
N ASP A 101 -6.24 4.04 9.60
CA ASP A 101 -6.34 2.58 9.73
C ASP A 101 -7.80 2.18 9.48
N VAL A 102 -8.04 1.51 8.36
CA VAL A 102 -9.36 1.07 7.90
C VAL A 102 -9.54 -0.43 8.01
N SER A 103 -8.73 -1.11 8.82
CA SER A 103 -8.74 -2.58 8.95
C SER A 103 -10.08 -3.18 9.40
N ASN A 104 -10.98 -2.34 9.94
CA ASN A 104 -12.30 -2.76 10.40
C ASN A 104 -13.40 -2.58 9.35
N ASP A 105 -13.08 -1.99 8.19
CA ASP A 105 -14.04 -1.76 7.13
C ASP A 105 -14.19 -3.02 6.26
N ASP A 106 -15.42 -3.36 5.88
CA ASP A 106 -15.72 -4.62 5.16
C ASP A 106 -14.95 -4.70 3.83
N GLN A 107 -14.89 -3.61 3.05
CA GLN A 107 -14.12 -3.59 1.80
C GLN A 107 -12.62 -3.76 2.06
N ALA A 108 -12.07 -3.15 3.11
CA ALA A 108 -10.66 -3.28 3.44
C ALA A 108 -10.30 -4.72 3.85
N GLN A 109 -11.17 -5.40 4.60
CA GLN A 109 -10.99 -6.81 4.96
C GLN A 109 -11.07 -7.73 3.73
N PHE A 110 -11.99 -7.45 2.81
CA PHE A 110 -12.09 -8.19 1.56
C PHE A 110 -10.86 -7.98 0.67
N SER A 111 -10.39 -6.73 0.55
CA SER A 111 -9.13 -6.36 -0.12
C SER A 111 -7.93 -7.12 0.46
N ALA A 112 -7.78 -7.14 1.79
CA ALA A 112 -6.70 -7.88 2.45
C ALA A 112 -6.75 -9.40 2.16
N SER A 113 -7.96 -9.95 2.09
CA SER A 113 -8.18 -11.36 1.74
C SER A 113 -7.80 -11.64 0.28
N LEU A 114 -8.18 -10.77 -0.65
CA LEU A 114 -7.78 -10.86 -2.06
C LEU A 114 -6.26 -10.78 -2.24
N ILE A 115 -5.61 -9.85 -1.56
CA ILE A 115 -4.14 -9.71 -1.64
C ILE A 115 -3.45 -10.95 -1.09
N THR A 116 -3.96 -11.54 -0.02
CA THR A 116 -3.45 -12.79 0.53
C THR A 116 -3.59 -13.93 -0.47
N GLU A 117 -4.78 -14.10 -1.06
CA GLU A 117 -5.06 -15.14 -2.06
C GLU A 117 -4.15 -15.00 -3.29
N LEU A 118 -4.11 -13.80 -3.88
CA LEU A 118 -3.30 -13.52 -5.07
C LEU A 118 -1.79 -13.70 -4.81
N SER A 119 -1.32 -13.36 -3.61
CA SER A 119 0.07 -13.57 -3.20
C SER A 119 0.39 -15.07 -3.07
N GLU A 120 -0.51 -15.86 -2.49
CA GLU A 120 -0.36 -17.31 -2.38
C GLU A 120 -0.41 -17.99 -3.76
N MET A 121 -1.31 -17.58 -4.65
CA MET A 121 -1.34 -18.03 -6.05
C MET A 121 0.00 -17.77 -6.75
N LYS A 122 0.53 -16.54 -6.63
CA LYS A 122 1.85 -16.17 -7.19
C LYS A 122 2.96 -17.02 -6.59
N ARG A 123 2.93 -17.27 -5.28
CA ARG A 123 3.89 -18.15 -4.57
C ARG A 123 3.84 -19.60 -5.05
N LEU A 124 2.65 -20.09 -5.43
CA LEU A 124 2.44 -21.43 -5.99
C LEU A 124 2.80 -21.53 -7.48
N GLY A 125 3.28 -20.44 -8.09
CA GLY A 125 3.75 -20.42 -9.49
C GLY A 125 2.67 -20.08 -10.51
N MET A 126 1.49 -19.60 -10.08
CA MET A 126 0.48 -19.08 -11.00
C MET A 126 0.92 -17.71 -11.55
N ASN A 127 0.55 -17.42 -12.79
CA ASN A 127 0.78 -16.11 -13.39
C ASN A 127 -0.26 -15.10 -12.86
N VAL A 128 0.13 -14.33 -11.85
CA VAL A 128 -0.67 -13.25 -11.28
C VAL A 128 -0.09 -11.91 -11.73
N PRO A 129 -0.77 -11.18 -12.66
CA PRO A 129 -0.29 -9.88 -13.11
C PRO A 129 -0.31 -8.85 -11.98
N ASP A 130 0.66 -7.94 -11.95
CA ASP A 130 0.70 -6.86 -10.95
C ASP A 130 -0.54 -5.95 -11.02
N LYS A 131 -1.18 -5.86 -12.19
CA LYS A 131 -2.46 -5.16 -12.36
C LYS A 131 -3.61 -5.81 -11.58
N ALA A 132 -3.62 -7.13 -11.39
CA ALA A 132 -4.61 -7.81 -10.56
C ALA A 132 -4.46 -7.39 -9.08
N ILE A 133 -3.22 -7.26 -8.61
CA ILE A 133 -2.90 -6.72 -7.28
C ILE A 133 -3.39 -5.27 -7.18
N SER A 134 -3.11 -4.42 -8.17
CA SER A 134 -3.60 -3.03 -8.18
C SER A 134 -5.13 -2.95 -8.11
N LEU A 135 -5.84 -3.80 -8.88
CA LEU A 135 -7.31 -3.88 -8.84
C LEU A 135 -7.82 -4.31 -7.45
N ALA A 136 -7.18 -5.30 -6.83
CA ALA A 136 -7.52 -5.77 -5.48
C ALA A 136 -7.31 -4.70 -4.39
N THR A 137 -6.58 -3.62 -4.68
CA THR A 137 -6.38 -2.49 -3.74
C THR A 137 -7.29 -1.29 -4.01
N ASN A 138 -8.12 -1.31 -5.06
CA ASN A 138 -9.01 -0.21 -5.39
C ASN A 138 -10.38 -0.42 -4.75
N GLU A 139 -10.84 0.49 -3.90
CA GLU A 139 -12.08 0.37 -3.14
C GLU A 139 -13.31 0.16 -4.02
N ALA A 140 -13.45 0.91 -5.12
CA ALA A 140 -14.59 0.77 -6.02
C ALA A 140 -14.60 -0.60 -6.71
N VAL A 141 -13.43 -1.07 -7.16
CA VAL A 141 -13.31 -2.42 -7.73
C VAL A 141 -13.60 -3.49 -6.68
N VAL A 142 -13.07 -3.34 -5.47
CA VAL A 142 -13.31 -4.27 -4.36
C VAL A 142 -14.80 -4.33 -4.00
N GLU A 143 -15.49 -3.19 -3.97
CA GLU A 143 -16.92 -3.08 -3.70
C GLU A 143 -17.74 -3.85 -4.75
N ASP A 144 -17.44 -3.67 -6.04
CA ASP A 144 -18.13 -4.36 -7.15
C ASP A 144 -18.05 -5.90 -7.05
N HIS A 145 -17.04 -6.42 -6.36
CA HIS A 145 -16.78 -7.86 -6.24
C HIS A 145 -17.02 -8.41 -4.83
N SER A 146 -17.46 -7.57 -3.88
CA SER A 146 -17.61 -7.92 -2.46
C SER A 146 -18.63 -9.03 -2.17
N ASN A 147 -19.57 -9.27 -3.11
CA ASN A 147 -20.56 -10.36 -3.01
C ASN A 147 -20.03 -11.72 -3.50
N MET A 148 -18.81 -11.78 -4.02
CA MET A 148 -18.18 -13.01 -4.51
C MET A 148 -17.37 -13.70 -3.41
N SER A 149 -17.07 -14.99 -3.59
CA SER A 149 -16.00 -15.60 -2.79
C SER A 149 -14.65 -14.96 -3.14
N VAL A 150 -13.71 -14.98 -2.20
CA VAL A 150 -12.35 -14.43 -2.42
C VAL A 150 -11.67 -15.10 -3.61
N SER A 151 -11.82 -16.42 -3.77
CA SER A 151 -11.24 -17.18 -4.88
C SER A 151 -11.85 -16.77 -6.22
N ASP A 152 -13.18 -16.67 -6.31
CA ASP A 152 -13.86 -16.29 -7.57
C ASP A 152 -13.48 -14.86 -7.99
N ALA A 153 -13.42 -13.95 -7.02
CA ALA A 153 -12.99 -12.59 -7.26
C ALA A 153 -11.51 -12.54 -7.68
N ALA A 154 -10.62 -13.28 -7.03
CA ALA A 154 -9.20 -13.35 -7.40
C ALA A 154 -9.01 -13.84 -8.85
N ASP A 155 -9.70 -14.91 -9.24
CA ASP A 155 -9.68 -15.43 -10.61
C ASP A 155 -10.17 -14.39 -11.62
N LEU A 156 -11.27 -13.69 -11.31
CA LEU A 156 -11.82 -12.65 -12.17
C LEU A 156 -10.86 -11.46 -12.31
N LEU A 157 -10.22 -11.03 -11.21
CA LEU A 157 -9.23 -9.95 -11.27
C LEU A 157 -8.02 -10.32 -12.11
N ILE A 158 -7.55 -11.58 -12.06
CA ILE A 158 -6.48 -12.08 -12.95
C ILE A 158 -6.93 -12.02 -14.42
N GLN A 159 -8.17 -12.42 -14.72
CA GLN A 159 -8.71 -12.35 -16.09
C GLN A 159 -8.80 -10.90 -16.58
N LEU A 160 -9.38 -9.99 -15.78
CA LEU A 160 -9.52 -8.57 -16.10
C LEU A 160 -8.16 -7.90 -16.32
N ALA A 161 -7.15 -8.30 -15.52
CA ALA A 161 -5.79 -7.80 -15.66
C ALA A 161 -5.13 -8.20 -17.00
N GLY A 162 -5.56 -9.29 -17.64
CA GLY A 162 -5.02 -9.79 -18.91
C GLY A 162 -5.68 -9.26 -20.19
N ILE A 163 -6.76 -8.46 -20.10
CA ILE A 163 -7.59 -8.05 -21.26
C ILE A 163 -7.13 -6.72 -21.90
N GLN A 164 -6.02 -6.11 -21.48
CA GLN A 164 -5.57 -4.81 -22.02
C GLN A 164 -4.09 -4.78 -22.38
#